data_AF-A0A4Q2Y2H4-F1
#
_entry.id   AF-A0A4Q2Y2H4-F1
#
_cell.length_a   1.000
_cell.length_b   1.000
_cell.length_c   1.000
_cell.angle_alpha   90.00
_cell.angle_beta   90.00
_cell.angle_gamma   90.00
#
_symmetry.space_group_name_H-M   'P 1'
#
loop_
_entity.id
_entity.type
_entity.pdbx_description
1 polymer ?
#
loop_
_entity_poly.entity_id
_entity_poly.type
_entity_poly.pdbx_seq_one_letter_code
_entity_poly.pdbx_strand_id
1 'polypeptide(L)'
;VLVVSKTTRLLDPALLEAAQTLGAKPRQLITNVVLPGILPNLYNDLRILLGWAWTWLVIAELIGVKSGLTGFLDTQGTFRNFDRVFPIIILIGITGFVTDQFLAWCHGIFFPWAGKNGPVTRAVASAVTWPVKTIIAGARRITAPSDLK
;
A
#
# COMPACT_ATOMS: atom_id res chain seq x y z
N VAL A 1 12.24 -14.16 7.19
CA VAL A 1 13.43 -13.76 7.99
C VAL A 1 14.31 -12.73 7.27
N LEU A 2 14.71 -12.95 6.01
CA LEU A 2 15.55 -12.00 5.25
C LEU A 2 14.95 -10.59 5.14
N VAL A 3 13.66 -10.51 4.81
CA VAL A 3 12.94 -9.23 4.70
C VAL A 3 13.02 -8.45 6.02
N VAL A 4 12.63 -9.07 7.13
CA VAL A 4 12.68 -8.45 8.46
C VAL A 4 14.08 -7.93 8.79
N SER A 5 15.13 -8.73 8.54
CA SER A 5 16.52 -8.30 8.77
C SER A 5 16.90 -7.08 7.93
N LYS A 6 16.53 -7.08 6.64
CA LYS A 6 16.77 -5.96 5.72
C LYS A 6 16.04 -4.71 6.20
N THR A 7 14.76 -4.82 6.55
CA THR A 7 13.93 -3.70 6.99
C THR A 7 14.42 -3.12 8.32
N THR A 8 14.86 -3.96 9.27
CA THR A 8 15.42 -3.49 10.54
C THR A 8 16.73 -2.73 10.35
N ARG A 9 17.56 -3.13 9.39
CA ARG A 9 18.81 -2.42 9.06
C ARG A 9 18.60 -1.07 8.36
N LEU A 10 17.39 -0.76 7.89
CA LEU A 10 17.06 0.53 7.29
C LEU A 10 16.73 1.62 8.32
N LEU A 11 16.63 1.27 9.60
CA LEU A 11 16.36 2.22 10.67
C LEU A 11 17.59 3.12 10.92
N ASP A 12 17.37 4.41 11.11
CA ASP A 12 18.44 5.36 11.41
C ASP A 12 19.10 5.01 12.77
N PRO A 13 20.42 4.75 12.81
CA PRO A 13 21.13 4.50 14.06
C PRO A 13 20.98 5.65 15.07
N ALA A 14 20.80 6.90 14.62
CA ALA A 14 20.61 8.04 15.52
C ALA A 14 19.34 7.92 16.39
N LEU A 15 18.26 7.31 15.86
CA LEU A 15 17.05 7.03 16.66
C LEU A 15 17.34 6.03 17.78
N LEU A 16 18.24 5.08 17.52
CA LEU A 16 18.62 4.04 18.47
C LEU A 16 19.51 4.62 19.58
N GLU A 17 20.48 5.45 19.21
CA GLU A 17 21.40 6.13 20.15
C GLU A 17 20.66 7.15 21.04
N ALA A 18 19.70 7.89 20.47
CA ALA A 18 18.86 8.81 21.23
C ALA A 18 18.02 8.06 22.28
N ALA A 19 17.39 6.94 21.90
CA ALA A 19 16.61 6.12 22.81
C ALA A 19 17.46 5.52 23.95
N GLN A 20 18.69 5.12 23.64
CA GLN A 20 19.65 4.62 24.65
C GLN A 20 20.07 5.73 25.63
N THR A 21 20.32 6.95 25.13
CA THR A 21 20.65 8.12 25.97
C THR A 21 19.51 8.49 26.93
N LEU A 22 18.26 8.28 26.51
CA LEU A 22 17.05 8.44 27.33
C LEU A 22 16.83 7.30 28.36
N GLY A 23 17.74 6.32 28.45
CA GLY A 23 17.67 5.23 29.42
C GLY A 23 16.65 4.15 29.05
N ALA A 24 16.26 4.02 27.78
CA ALA A 24 15.31 3.00 27.35
C ALA A 24 15.82 1.58 27.62
N LYS A 25 15.01 0.76 28.31
CA LYS A 25 15.30 -0.67 28.51
C LYS A 25 15.26 -1.42 27.17
N PRO A 26 15.97 -2.56 27.01
CA PRO A 26 16.03 -3.30 25.75
C PRO A 26 14.65 -3.67 25.17
N ARG A 27 13.70 -4.05 26.03
CA ARG A 27 12.32 -4.34 25.62
C ARG A 27 11.59 -3.10 25.11
N GLN A 28 11.78 -1.96 25.78
CA GLN A 28 11.16 -0.68 25.43
C GLN A 28 11.74 -0.11 24.13
N LEU A 29 13.03 -0.33 23.89
CA LEU A 29 13.71 0.05 22.66
C LEU A 29 13.14 -0.72 21.45
N ILE A 30 12.87 -2.03 21.59
CA ILE A 30 12.24 -2.82 20.53
C ILE A 30 10.80 -2.35 20.27
N THR A 31 9.96 -2.26 21.29
CA THR A 31 8.52 -2.00 21.10
C THR A 31 8.20 -0.55 20.74
N ASN A 32 8.95 0.41 21.29
CA ASN A 32 8.59 1.83 21.18
C ASN A 32 9.40 2.58 20.11
N VAL A 33 10.52 2.03 19.66
CA VAL A 33 11.40 2.68 18.67
C VAL A 33 11.52 1.83 17.41
N VAL A 34 12.00 0.58 17.55
CA VAL A 34 12.25 -0.27 16.38
C VAL A 34 10.94 -0.67 15.71
N LEU A 35 9.98 -1.22 16.45
CA LEU A 35 8.71 -1.70 15.92
C LEU A 35 7.94 -0.62 15.13
N PRO A 36 7.61 0.57 15.70
CA PRO A 36 6.90 1.61 14.97
C PRO A 36 7.73 2.25 13.84
N GLY A 37 9.07 2.23 13.95
CA GLY A 37 9.95 2.76 12.92
C GLY A 37 10.06 1.87 11.68
N ILE A 38 10.05 0.55 11.84
CA ILE A 38 10.16 -0.40 10.72
C ILE A 38 8.80 -0.79 10.13
N LEU A 39 7.71 -0.68 10.91
CA LEU A 39 6.34 -1.07 10.53
C LEU A 39 5.90 -0.59 9.13
N PRO A 40 6.06 0.70 8.75
CA PRO A 40 5.65 1.16 7.43
C PRO A 40 6.49 0.58 6.29
N ASN A 41 7.79 0.35 6.52
CA ASN A 41 8.66 -0.28 5.53
C ASN A 41 8.37 -1.78 5.40
N LEU A 42 8.12 -2.46 6.51
CA LEU A 42 7.75 -3.87 6.55
C LEU A 42 6.43 -4.15 5.82
N TYR A 43 5.47 -3.23 5.96
CA TYR A 43 4.21 -3.32 5.22
C TYR A 43 4.41 -3.23 3.71
N ASN A 44 5.29 -2.34 3.24
CA ASN A 44 5.59 -2.23 1.81
C ASN A 44 6.21 -3.52 1.28
N ASP A 45 7.16 -4.09 2.03
CA ASP A 45 7.76 -5.37 1.67
C ASP A 45 6.71 -6.50 1.66
N LEU A 46 5.78 -6.51 2.62
CA LEU A 46 4.68 -7.47 2.67
C LEU A 46 3.76 -7.36 1.45
N ARG A 47 3.46 -6.14 0.98
CA ARG A 47 2.64 -5.94 -0.22
C ARG A 47 3.30 -6.52 -1.46
N ILE A 48 4.62 -6.34 -1.61
CA ILE A 48 5.38 -6.95 -2.72
C ILE A 48 5.31 -8.48 -2.62
N LEU A 49 5.48 -9.04 -1.42
CA LEU A 49 5.36 -10.47 -1.19
C LEU A 49 3.94 -10.99 -1.47
N LEU A 50 2.91 -10.18 -1.21
CA LEU A 50 1.52 -10.56 -1.48
C LEU A 50 1.22 -10.61 -2.98
N GLY A 51 1.81 -9.69 -3.76
CA GLY A 51 1.77 -9.77 -5.23
C GLY A 51 2.43 -11.06 -5.74
N TRP A 52 3.49 -11.52 -5.09
CA TRP A 52 4.08 -12.83 -5.34
C TRP A 52 3.17 -13.97 -4.91
N ALA A 53 2.59 -13.91 -3.71
CA ALA A 53 1.68 -14.95 -3.20
C ALA A 53 0.46 -15.14 -4.11
N TRP A 54 -0.01 -14.06 -4.74
CA TRP A 54 -1.12 -14.11 -5.70
C TRP A 54 -0.84 -15.03 -6.89
N THR A 55 0.36 -14.99 -7.48
CA THR A 55 0.69 -15.87 -8.63
C THR A 55 0.71 -17.34 -8.20
N TRP A 56 1.22 -17.62 -7.01
CA TRP A 56 1.20 -18.96 -6.41
C TRP A 56 -0.22 -19.44 -6.08
N LEU A 57 -1.12 -18.55 -5.65
CA LEU A 57 -2.52 -18.89 -5.43
C LEU A 57 -3.20 -19.35 -6.73
N VAL A 58 -2.95 -18.64 -7.84
CA VAL A 58 -3.46 -19.04 -9.16
C VAL A 58 -2.91 -20.40 -9.58
N ILE A 59 -1.61 -20.65 -9.37
CA ILE A 59 -0.99 -21.97 -9.65
C ILE A 59 -1.62 -23.07 -8.79
N ALA A 60 -1.85 -22.80 -7.50
CA ALA A 60 -2.45 -23.76 -6.57
C ALA A 60 -3.89 -24.12 -7.00
N GLU A 61 -4.68 -23.13 -7.42
CA GLU A 61 -6.04 -23.34 -7.94
C GLU A 61 -6.03 -24.19 -9.21
N LEU A 62 -5.09 -23.93 -10.13
CA LEU A 62 -4.94 -24.67 -11.40
C LEU A 62 -4.64 -26.17 -11.19
N ILE A 63 -3.86 -26.52 -10.17
CA ILE A 63 -3.42 -27.90 -9.93
C ILE A 63 -4.38 -28.62 -8.96
N GLY A 64 -5.05 -27.89 -8.07
CA GLY A 64 -5.71 -28.44 -6.89
C GLY A 64 -7.21 -28.73 -7.00
N VAL A 65 -7.96 -28.07 -7.89
CA VAL A 65 -9.44 -28.08 -7.81
C VAL A 65 -10.11 -28.38 -9.14
N LYS A 66 -10.94 -29.45 -9.18
CA LYS A 66 -11.74 -29.83 -10.37
C LYS A 66 -12.93 -28.89 -10.65
N SER A 67 -13.28 -28.01 -9.72
CA SER A 67 -14.44 -27.10 -9.78
C SER A 67 -14.09 -25.63 -9.51
N GLY A 68 -12.81 -25.27 -9.51
CA GLY A 68 -12.37 -23.89 -9.28
C GLY A 68 -12.64 -22.98 -10.48
N LEU A 69 -12.38 -21.68 -10.30
CA LEU A 69 -12.59 -20.67 -11.35
C LEU A 69 -11.69 -20.95 -12.58
N THR A 70 -10.46 -21.40 -12.33
CA THR A 70 -9.54 -21.93 -13.34
C THR A 70 -9.81 -23.37 -13.76
N GLY A 71 -10.51 -24.19 -12.96
CA GLY A 71 -10.98 -25.51 -13.39
C GLY A 71 -12.08 -25.43 -14.45
N PHE A 72 -12.95 -24.43 -14.34
CA PHE A 72 -13.95 -24.15 -15.38
C PHE A 72 -13.29 -23.65 -16.68
N LEU A 73 -12.21 -22.87 -16.57
CA LEU A 73 -11.39 -22.46 -17.72
C LEU A 73 -10.81 -23.67 -18.47
N ASP A 74 -10.20 -24.62 -17.76
CA ASP A 74 -9.60 -25.83 -18.35
C ASP A 74 -10.63 -26.70 -19.09
N THR A 75 -11.81 -26.83 -18.49
CA THR A 75 -12.93 -27.56 -19.10
C THR A 75 -13.41 -26.87 -20.38
N GLN A 76 -13.68 -25.56 -20.36
CA GLN A 76 -14.15 -24.83 -21.55
C GLN A 76 -13.08 -24.72 -22.65
N GLY A 77 -11.79 -24.66 -22.27
CA GLY A 77 -10.65 -24.68 -23.18
C GLY A 77 -10.57 -25.99 -23.95
N THR A 78 -10.80 -27.13 -23.28
CA THR A 78 -10.87 -28.45 -23.92
C THR A 78 -11.98 -28.53 -24.97
N PHE A 79 -13.13 -27.91 -24.72
CA PHE A 79 -14.27 -27.89 -25.66
C PHE A 79 -14.18 -26.81 -26.75
N ARG A 80 -13.04 -26.09 -26.89
CA ARG A 80 -12.82 -25.01 -27.88
C ARG A 80 -13.85 -23.86 -27.83
N ASN A 81 -14.54 -23.68 -26.70
CA ASN A 81 -15.51 -22.61 -26.50
C ASN A 81 -14.83 -21.34 -25.95
N PHE A 82 -14.06 -20.66 -26.80
CA PHE A 82 -13.28 -19.48 -26.40
C PHE A 82 -14.15 -18.31 -25.90
N ASP A 83 -15.40 -18.21 -26.34
CA ASP A 83 -16.35 -17.18 -25.89
C ASP A 83 -16.57 -17.19 -24.37
N ARG A 84 -16.45 -18.36 -23.73
CA ARG A 84 -16.62 -18.51 -22.28
C ARG A 84 -15.32 -18.39 -21.50
N VAL A 85 -14.18 -18.42 -22.18
CA VAL A 85 -12.84 -18.34 -21.59
C VAL A 85 -12.46 -16.90 -21.24
N PHE A 86 -12.75 -15.95 -22.14
CA PHE A 86 -12.45 -14.53 -21.93
C PHE A 86 -13.01 -13.91 -20.64
N PRO A 87 -14.29 -14.09 -20.26
CA PRO A 87 -14.82 -13.51 -19.03
C PRO A 87 -14.12 -14.02 -17.76
N ILE A 88 -13.62 -15.26 -17.78
CA ILE A 88 -12.89 -15.87 -16.65
C ILE A 88 -11.53 -15.20 -16.46
N ILE A 89 -10.81 -14.98 -17.56
CA ILE A 89 -9.51 -14.29 -17.54
C ILE A 89 -9.67 -12.87 -16.97
N ILE A 90 -10.72 -12.16 -17.38
CA ILE A 90 -11.06 -10.83 -16.86
C ILE A 90 -11.36 -10.90 -15.36
N LEU A 91 -12.16 -11.87 -14.91
CA LEU A 91 -12.53 -12.03 -13.51
C LEU A 91 -11.31 -12.28 -12.59
N ILE A 92 -10.35 -13.10 -13.04
CA ILE A 92 -9.10 -13.34 -12.31
C ILE A 92 -8.27 -12.04 -12.23
N GLY A 93 -8.17 -11.28 -13.33
CA GLY A 93 -7.49 -9.99 -13.34
C GLY A 93 -8.09 -8.98 -12.37
N ILE A 94 -9.43 -8.89 -12.33
CA ILE A 94 -10.16 -8.03 -11.40
C ILE A 94 -9.92 -8.48 -9.95
N THR A 95 -9.93 -9.78 -9.67
CA THR A 95 -9.74 -10.29 -8.30
C THR A 95 -8.34 -9.94 -7.76
N GLY A 96 -7.31 -10.06 -8.60
CA GLY A 96 -5.95 -9.63 -8.22
C GLY A 96 -5.88 -8.12 -7.97
N PHE A 97 -6.50 -7.32 -8.85
CA PHE A 97 -6.55 -5.87 -8.71
C PHE A 97 -7.30 -5.42 -7.44
N VAL A 98 -8.47 -6.02 -7.16
CA VAL A 98 -9.27 -5.74 -5.96
C VAL A 98 -8.47 -6.06 -4.70
N THR A 99 -7.74 -7.18 -4.71
CA THR A 99 -6.91 -7.58 -3.56
C THR A 99 -5.76 -6.60 -3.31
N ASP A 100 -5.05 -6.18 -4.36
CA ASP A 100 -3.97 -5.19 -4.21
C ASP A 100 -4.52 -3.82 -3.76
N GLN A 101 -5.66 -3.40 -4.30
CA GLN A 101 -6.30 -2.15 -3.94
C GLN A 101 -6.81 -2.15 -2.49
N PHE A 102 -7.33 -3.29 -2.02
CA PHE A 102 -7.75 -3.47 -0.64
C PHE A 102 -6.57 -3.29 0.33
N LEU A 103 -5.40 -3.86 0.01
CA LEU A 103 -4.19 -3.61 0.80
C LEU A 103 -3.73 -2.16 0.73
N ALA A 104 -3.72 -1.54 -0.45
CA ALA A 104 -3.34 -0.13 -0.58
C ALA A 104 -4.20 0.78 0.30
N TRP A 105 -5.49 0.47 0.44
CA TRP A 105 -6.40 1.19 1.32
C TRP A 105 -6.09 0.94 2.81
N CYS A 106 -5.87 -0.31 3.20
CA CYS A 106 -5.47 -0.66 4.57
C CYS A 106 -4.18 0.06 5.02
N HIS A 107 -3.21 0.24 4.12
CA HIS A 107 -1.97 0.98 4.43
C HIS A 107 -2.24 2.40 4.96
N GLY A 108 -3.15 3.14 4.31
CA GLY A 108 -3.45 4.52 4.65
C GLY A 108 -4.13 4.67 6.01
N ILE A 109 -4.80 3.62 6.49
CA ILE A 109 -5.48 3.60 7.79
C ILE A 109 -4.49 3.29 8.93
N PHE A 110 -3.60 2.31 8.73
CA PHE A 110 -2.71 1.85 9.81
C PHE A 110 -1.50 2.75 10.05
N PHE A 111 -1.04 3.51 9.05
CA PHE A 111 0.24 4.27 9.16
C PHE A 111 0.13 5.78 8.86
N PRO A 112 -0.71 6.54 9.59
CA PRO A 112 -0.82 7.98 9.38
C PRO A 112 0.47 8.75 9.73
N TRP A 113 1.29 8.23 10.66
CA TRP A 113 2.55 8.87 11.08
C TRP A 113 3.71 8.64 10.12
N ALA A 114 3.61 7.65 9.23
CA ALA A 114 4.72 7.27 8.37
C ALA A 114 4.99 8.30 7.26
N GLY A 115 4.13 9.32 7.11
CA GLY A 115 4.43 10.56 6.38
C GLY A 115 4.93 10.38 4.95
N LYS A 116 4.75 9.20 4.35
CA LYS A 116 5.23 8.90 3.00
C LYS A 116 4.15 9.33 2.01
N ASN A 117 3.98 10.65 1.93
CA ASN A 117 3.22 11.31 0.88
C ASN A 117 3.95 11.09 -0.45
N GLY A 118 3.75 9.94 -1.08
CA GLY A 118 4.18 9.71 -2.46
C GLY A 118 3.62 10.80 -3.39
N PRO A 119 4.25 11.05 -4.56
CA PRO A 119 3.78 12.08 -5.49
C PRO A 119 2.31 11.88 -5.88
N VAL A 120 1.83 10.64 -5.92
CA VAL A 120 0.44 10.28 -6.18
C VAL A 120 -0.50 10.67 -5.02
N THR A 121 -0.13 10.42 -3.77
CA THR A 121 -0.94 10.85 -2.60
C THR A 121 -0.95 12.37 -2.45
N ARG A 122 0.15 13.07 -2.79
CA ARG A 122 0.15 14.54 -2.90
C ARG A 122 -0.71 15.04 -4.05
N ALA A 123 -0.67 14.38 -5.21
CA ALA A 123 -1.48 14.75 -6.37
C ALA A 123 -2.97 14.57 -6.07
N VAL A 124 -3.37 13.45 -5.46
CA VAL A 124 -4.76 13.21 -5.06
C VAL A 124 -5.19 14.15 -3.93
N ALA A 125 -4.37 14.31 -2.88
CA ALA A 125 -4.69 15.23 -1.78
C ALA A 125 -4.75 16.69 -2.26
N SER A 126 -3.87 17.11 -3.17
CA SER A 126 -3.92 18.45 -3.78
C SER A 126 -5.10 18.59 -4.72
N ALA A 127 -5.45 17.59 -5.52
CA ALA A 127 -6.63 17.63 -6.38
C ALA A 127 -7.93 17.76 -5.56
N VAL A 128 -8.04 17.03 -4.45
CA VAL A 128 -9.20 17.07 -3.55
C VAL A 128 -9.28 18.39 -2.77
N THR A 129 -8.15 18.95 -2.35
CA THR A 129 -8.13 20.19 -1.54
C THR A 129 -7.98 21.48 -2.36
N TRP A 130 -7.66 21.38 -3.65
CA TRP A 130 -7.54 22.51 -4.58
C TRP A 130 -8.76 23.44 -4.58
N PRO A 131 -10.01 22.96 -4.69
CA PRO A 131 -11.18 23.85 -4.76
C PRO A 131 -11.40 24.67 -3.48
N VAL A 132 -11.01 24.15 -2.31
CA VAL A 132 -11.11 24.90 -1.05
C VAL A 132 -10.03 25.98 -0.96
N LYS A 133 -8.79 25.65 -1.38
CA LYS A 133 -7.68 26.59 -1.36
C LYS A 133 -7.86 27.75 -2.34
N THR A 134 -8.48 27.52 -3.50
CA THR A 134 -8.76 28.57 -4.48
C THR A 134 -9.78 29.57 -3.97
N ILE A 135 -10.83 29.12 -3.29
CA ILE A 135 -11.84 30.01 -2.68
C ILE A 135 -11.20 30.87 -1.57
N ILE A 136 -10.40 30.28 -0.69
CA ILE A 136 -9.72 31.01 0.40
C ILE A 136 -8.67 31.99 -0.16
N ALA A 137 -7.93 31.60 -1.20
CA ALA A 137 -6.95 32.47 -1.86
C ALA A 137 -7.63 33.63 -2.61
N GLY A 138 -8.80 33.40 -3.21
CA GLY A 138 -9.62 34.44 -3.82
C GLY A 138 -10.14 35.44 -2.79
N ALA A 139 -10.61 34.96 -1.64
CA ALA A 139 -11.08 35.81 -0.55
C ALA A 139 -9.96 36.70 0.04
N ARG A 140 -8.73 36.20 0.13
CA ARG A 140 -7.57 36.94 0.65
C ARG A 140 -7.11 38.09 -0.26
N ARG A 141 -7.43 38.06 -1.56
CA ARG A 141 -7.13 39.18 -2.48
C ARG A 141 -8.05 40.38 -2.31
N ILE A 142 -9.25 40.19 -1.74
CA ILE A 142 -10.26 41.24 -1.60
C ILE A 142 -10.03 42.07 -0.33
N THR A 143 -9.36 41.50 0.68
CA THR A 143 -9.02 42.18 1.94
C THR A 143 -7.61 42.78 1.95
N ALA A 144 -6.87 42.70 0.84
CA ALA A 144 -5.57 43.38 0.73
C ALA A 144 -5.83 44.90 0.63
N PRO A 145 -5.38 45.72 1.60
CA PRO A 145 -5.57 47.17 1.55
C PRO A 145 -4.86 47.70 0.31
N SER A 146 -5.65 48.30 -0.58
CA SER A 146 -5.21 48.89 -1.83
C SER A 146 -4.57 50.25 -1.58
N ASP A 147 -3.47 50.34 -0.84
CA ASP A 147 -2.77 51.61 -0.64
C ASP A 147 -1.29 51.43 -0.32
N LEU A 148 -0.46 51.86 -1.28
CA LEU A 148 0.73 52.70 -1.05
C LEU A 148 1.23 53.17 -2.43
N LYS A 149 0.60 54.24 -2.92
CA LYS A 149 1.23 55.22 -3.81
C LYS A 149 1.65 56.43 -2.98
#